data_AF-A0A2V5L848-F1
#
_entry.id   AF-A0A2V5L848-F1
#
_cell.length_a   1.000
_cell.length_b   1.000
_cell.length_c   1.000
_cell.angle_alpha   90.00
_cell.angle_beta   90.00
_cell.angle_gamma   90.00
#
_symmetry.space_group_name_H-M   'P 1'
#
loop_
_entity.id
_entity.type
_entity.pdbx_description
1 polymer ?
#
loop_
_entity_poly.entity_id
_entity_poly.type
_entity_poly.pdbx_seq_one_letter_code
_entity_poly.pdbx_strand_id
1 'polypeptide(L)'
;MGSATAQPGGRLIVLRAPNFGWNLVLNLKIDGRTVANVVQGRSYDHFIPAGRHVLTVSAAPSAYSYEPTSTSINVHPGESYVFMAMWQDPYRVVLRATELTATQMAQLRSY
;
A
#
# COMPACT_ATOMS: atom_id res chain seq x y z
N MET A 1 12.83 4.28 -34.47
CA MET A 1 12.02 4.97 -33.44
C MET A 1 11.61 3.92 -32.42
N GLY A 2 12.06 4.03 -31.18
CA GLY A 2 11.79 3.03 -30.14
C GLY A 2 10.42 3.29 -29.50
N SER A 3 9.45 2.43 -29.78
CA SER A 3 8.23 2.34 -28.98
C SER A 3 8.62 1.84 -27.59
N ALA A 4 8.53 2.70 -26.58
CA ALA A 4 8.52 2.25 -25.20
C ALA A 4 7.27 1.35 -25.05
N THR A 5 7.45 0.04 -25.13
CA THR A 5 6.43 -0.90 -24.68
C THR A 5 6.16 -0.54 -23.24
N ALA A 6 4.98 0.01 -22.93
CA ALA A 6 4.55 0.18 -21.56
C ALA A 6 4.70 -1.20 -20.91
N GLN A 7 5.70 -1.36 -20.02
CA GLN A 7 5.93 -2.64 -19.38
C GLN A 7 4.62 -3.03 -18.70
N PRO A 8 4.01 -4.16 -19.10
CA PRO A 8 2.70 -4.49 -18.60
C PRO A 8 2.79 -4.59 -17.08
N GLY A 9 1.98 -3.81 -16.38
CA GLY A 9 2.04 -3.66 -14.93
C GLY A 9 0.91 -4.40 -14.22
N GLY A 10 0.97 -4.42 -12.90
CA GLY A 10 -0.12 -4.84 -12.04
C GLY A 10 -0.69 -3.65 -11.26
N ARG A 11 -1.93 -3.77 -10.80
CA ARG A 11 -2.59 -2.74 -9.98
C ARG A 11 -2.28 -2.98 -8.51
N LEU A 12 -1.68 -2.00 -7.83
CA LEU A 12 -1.44 -2.04 -6.40
C LEU A 12 -2.43 -1.14 -5.67
N ILE A 13 -3.17 -1.73 -4.73
CA ILE A 13 -4.09 -1.02 -3.84
C ILE A 13 -3.59 -1.20 -2.40
N VAL A 14 -3.29 -0.10 -1.73
CA VAL A 14 -2.95 -0.09 -0.29
C VAL A 14 -3.98 0.73 0.46
N LEU A 15 -4.77 0.05 1.29
CA LEU A 15 -5.68 0.68 2.22
C LEU A 15 -4.96 1.04 3.52
N ARG A 16 -5.44 2.10 4.17
CA ARG A 16 -5.09 2.43 5.55
C ARG A 16 -6.24 2.05 6.47
N ALA A 17 -5.98 1.23 7.49
CA ALA A 17 -6.99 0.89 8.48
C ALA A 17 -7.50 2.14 9.24
N PRO A 18 -8.78 2.18 9.63
CA PRO A 18 -9.36 3.34 10.31
C PRO A 18 -8.77 3.57 11.71
N ASN A 19 -8.26 2.52 12.37
CA ASN A 19 -7.69 2.57 13.72
C ASN A 19 -6.35 3.32 13.83
N PHE A 20 -5.81 3.85 12.73
CA PHE A 20 -4.72 4.84 12.78
C PHE A 20 -5.19 6.21 13.29
N GLY A 21 -6.50 6.47 13.36
CA GLY A 21 -7.04 7.76 13.80
C GLY A 21 -6.94 8.84 12.72
N TRP A 22 -7.05 10.11 13.12
CA TRP A 22 -7.03 11.28 12.22
C TRP A 22 -5.65 11.94 12.12
N ASN A 23 -4.81 11.75 13.14
CA ASN A 23 -3.54 12.45 13.36
C ASN A 23 -2.31 11.72 12.80
N LEU A 24 -2.48 10.50 12.26
CA LEU A 24 -1.40 9.71 11.69
C LEU A 24 -1.57 9.53 10.18
N VAL A 25 -0.47 9.46 9.44
CA VAL A 25 -0.46 9.11 8.02
C VAL A 25 0.26 7.79 7.82
N LEU A 26 -0.16 7.02 6.81
CA LEU A 26 0.58 5.85 6.36
C LEU A 26 1.55 6.30 5.26
N ASN A 27 2.85 6.31 5.57
CA ASN A 27 3.88 6.49 4.56
C ASN A 27 4.09 5.18 3.81
N LEU A 28 3.96 5.22 2.47
CA LEU A 28 4.22 4.07 1.60
C LEU A 28 5.43 4.37 0.72
N LYS A 29 6.38 3.44 0.75
CA LYS A 29 7.53 3.40 -0.14
C LYS A 29 7.49 2.16 -1.02
N ILE A 30 7.92 2.31 -2.26
CA ILE A 30 8.16 1.23 -3.20
C ILE A 30 9.64 1.31 -3.59
N ASP A 31 10.37 0.21 -3.39
CA ASP A 31 11.80 0.10 -3.67
C ASP A 31 12.62 1.24 -3.01
N GLY A 32 12.24 1.59 -1.78
CA GLY A 32 12.87 2.64 -0.97
C GLY A 32 12.41 4.07 -1.27
N ARG A 33 11.64 4.30 -2.35
CA ARG A 33 11.14 5.63 -2.71
C ARG A 33 9.73 5.86 -2.17
N THR A 34 9.51 6.97 -1.48
CA THR A 34 8.16 7.39 -1.06
C THR A 34 7.30 7.65 -2.28
N VAL A 35 6.18 6.93 -2.38
CA VAL A 35 5.19 7.09 -3.46
C VAL A 35 3.89 7.71 -2.97
N ALA A 36 3.57 7.57 -1.67
CA ALA A 36 2.35 8.13 -1.10
C ALA A 36 2.46 8.37 0.42
N ASN A 37 1.70 9.36 0.87
CA ASN A 37 1.29 9.52 2.26
C ASN A 37 -0.24 9.37 2.30
N VAL A 38 -0.72 8.22 2.77
CA VAL A 38 -2.15 7.91 2.78
C VAL A 38 -2.75 8.43 4.08
N VAL A 39 -3.67 9.39 3.96
CA VAL A 39 -4.41 10.00 5.08
C VAL A 39 -5.71 9.23 5.36
N GLN A 40 -6.44 9.65 6.40
CA GLN A 40 -7.74 9.07 6.75
C GLN A 40 -8.72 9.08 5.55
N GLY A 41 -9.44 7.98 5.35
CA GLY A 41 -10.43 7.82 4.28
C GLY A 41 -9.84 7.75 2.86
N ARG A 42 -8.51 7.66 2.72
CA ARG A 42 -7.82 7.53 1.43
C ARG A 42 -7.13 6.18 1.28
N SER A 43 -6.78 5.85 0.05
CA SER A 43 -6.02 4.67 -0.33
C SER A 43 -4.99 5.05 -1.40
N TYR A 44 -3.90 4.28 -1.47
CA TYR A 44 -3.08 4.24 -2.67
C TYR A 44 -3.71 3.27 -3.66
N ASP A 45 -3.83 3.68 -4.92
CA ASP A 45 -4.39 2.88 -6.01
C ASP A 45 -3.69 3.30 -7.31
N HIS A 46 -2.73 2.50 -7.76
CA HIS A 46 -1.94 2.83 -8.94
C HIS A 46 -1.41 1.57 -9.63
N PHE A 47 -1.13 1.69 -10.92
CA PHE A 47 -0.36 0.67 -11.63
C PHE A 47 1.13 0.80 -11.31
N ILE A 48 1.77 -0.34 -11.07
CA ILE A 48 3.22 -0.45 -10.90
C ILE A 48 3.80 -1.45 -11.92
N PRO A 49 5.07 -1.30 -12.32
CA PRO A 49 5.70 -2.22 -13.27
C PRO A 49 5.60 -3.68 -12.83
N ALA A 50 5.62 -4.61 -13.79
CA ALA A 50 5.78 -6.02 -13.46
C ALA A 50 7.19 -6.30 -12.94
N GLY A 51 7.29 -7.31 -12.08
CA GLY A 51 8.53 -7.75 -11.46
C GLY A 51 8.54 -7.63 -9.94
N ARG A 52 9.72 -7.82 -9.36
CA ARG A 52 9.89 -7.83 -7.91
C ARG A 52 9.94 -6.41 -7.36
N HIS A 53 9.08 -6.14 -6.40
CA HIS A 53 9.02 -4.87 -5.68
C HIS A 53 9.07 -5.09 -4.16
N VAL A 54 9.66 -4.14 -3.45
CA VAL A 54 9.63 -4.09 -1.99
C VAL A 54 8.72 -2.94 -1.56
N LEU A 55 7.61 -3.30 -0.91
CA LEU A 55 6.72 -2.34 -0.27
C LEU A 55 7.20 -2.11 1.15
N THR A 56 7.43 -0.86 1.54
CA THR A 56 7.73 -0.50 2.93
C THR A 56 6.70 0.48 3.45
N VAL A 57 6.14 0.20 4.62
CA VAL A 57 5.16 1.06 5.29
C VAL A 57 5.64 1.48 6.66
N SER A 58 5.34 2.72 7.03
CA SER A 58 5.47 3.24 8.39
C SER A 58 4.37 4.25 8.69
N ALA A 59 4.10 4.48 9.97
CA ALA A 59 3.25 5.58 10.39
C ALA A 59 4.08 6.88 10.52
N ALA A 60 3.45 8.02 10.26
CA ALA A 60 4.02 9.35 10.47
C ALA A 60 3.02 10.26 11.22
N PRO A 61 3.51 11.27 11.99
CA PRO A 61 4.90 11.74 12.04
C PRO A 61 5.86 10.77 12.75
N SER A 62 7.12 10.73 12.30
CA SER A 62 8.16 9.80 12.78
C SER A 62 8.60 10.03 14.23
N ALA A 63 8.07 11.07 14.88
CA ALA A 63 8.38 11.45 16.28
C ALA A 63 8.09 10.32 17.30
N TYR A 64 7.26 9.35 16.92
CA TYR A 64 6.88 8.22 17.78
C TYR A 64 7.70 6.93 17.50
N SER A 65 8.80 7.02 16.75
CA SER A 65 9.72 5.90 16.48
C SER A 65 9.02 4.66 15.91
N TYR A 66 8.03 4.85 15.04
CA TYR A 66 7.31 3.73 14.42
C TYR A 66 8.23 2.90 13.53
N GLU A 67 8.21 1.59 13.73
CA GLU A 67 9.05 0.67 12.98
C GLU A 67 8.51 0.47 11.56
N PRO A 68 9.32 0.73 10.51
CA PRO A 68 8.92 0.42 9.16
C PRO A 68 8.88 -1.09 8.94
N THR A 69 7.81 -1.59 8.33
CA THR A 69 7.73 -3.00 7.90
C THR A 69 7.83 -3.08 6.39
N SER A 70 8.61 -4.05 5.91
CA SER A 70 8.77 -4.34 4.48
C SER A 70 8.08 -5.64 4.08
N THR A 71 7.51 -5.69 2.88
CA THR A 71 6.90 -6.86 2.25
C THR A 71 7.35 -6.92 0.80
N SER A 72 7.87 -8.07 0.37
CA SER A 72 8.21 -8.30 -1.03
C SER A 72 7.01 -8.84 -1.79
N ILE A 73 6.78 -8.32 -2.99
CA ILE A 73 5.78 -8.82 -3.93
C ILE A 73 6.44 -9.08 -5.29
N ASN A 74 5.90 -10.03 -6.04
CA ASN A 74 6.21 -10.19 -7.46
C ASN A 74 4.97 -9.84 -8.25
N VAL A 75 5.02 -8.72 -8.97
CA VAL A 75 3.89 -8.17 -9.71
C VAL A 75 3.83 -8.81 -11.07
N HIS A 76 2.68 -9.42 -11.38
CA HIS A 76 2.39 -9.93 -12.71
C HIS A 76 1.49 -8.96 -13.50
N PRO A 77 1.69 -8.87 -14.81
CA PRO A 77 0.79 -8.17 -15.73
C PRO A 77 -0.68 -8.46 -15.51
N GLY A 78 -1.49 -7.42 -15.33
CA GLY A 78 -2.96 -7.54 -15.23
C GLY A 78 -3.49 -8.06 -13.89
N GLU A 79 -2.61 -8.47 -12.97
CA GLU A 79 -3.01 -8.85 -11.61
C GLU A 79 -3.26 -7.62 -10.73
N SER A 80 -4.06 -7.81 -9.69
CA SER A 80 -4.34 -6.81 -8.66
C SER A 80 -3.86 -7.29 -7.31
N TYR A 81 -3.08 -6.47 -6.63
CA TYR A 81 -2.55 -6.73 -5.30
C TYR A 81 -3.18 -5.77 -4.32
N VAL A 82 -3.90 -6.30 -3.35
CA VAL A 82 -4.65 -5.51 -2.38
C VAL A 82 -4.09 -5.78 -1.00
N PHE A 83 -3.66 -4.72 -0.32
CA PHE A 83 -3.18 -4.79 1.04
C PHE A 83 -3.95 -3.85 1.94
N MET A 84 -4.21 -4.31 3.16
CA MET A 84 -4.62 -3.46 4.27
C MET A 84 -3.41 -3.19 5.17
N ALA A 85 -3.04 -1.93 5.30
CA ALA A 85 -2.08 -1.49 6.30
C ALA A 85 -2.78 -1.36 7.65
N MET A 86 -2.29 -2.07 8.65
CA MET A 86 -2.87 -2.12 9.99
C MET A 86 -1.78 -2.20 11.06
N TRP A 87 -2.10 -1.75 12.27
CA TRP A 87 -1.24 -1.97 13.43
C TRP A 87 -1.13 -3.47 13.72
N GLN A 88 0.11 -3.96 13.87
CA GLN A 88 0.38 -5.25 14.49
C GLN A 88 0.50 -5.11 16.01
N ASP A 89 1.12 -4.01 16.44
CA ASP A 89 1.33 -3.59 17.81
C ASP A 89 1.40 -2.06 17.83
N PRO A 90 1.46 -1.38 19.00
CA PRO A 90 1.37 0.08 19.08
C PRO A 90 2.48 0.84 18.32
N TYR A 91 3.56 0.16 17.92
CA TYR A 91 4.71 0.79 17.28
C TYR A 91 4.93 0.31 15.84
N ARG A 92 4.24 -0.74 15.41
CA ARG A 92 4.49 -1.39 14.13
C ARG A 92 3.26 -1.48 13.24
N VAL A 93 3.39 -0.94 12.03
CA VAL A 93 2.42 -1.10 10.95
C VAL A 93 2.85 -2.24 10.04
N VAL A 94 1.91 -3.10 9.65
CA VAL A 94 2.14 -4.20 8.70
C VAL A 94 1.16 -4.15 7.54
N LEU A 95 1.57 -4.69 6.39
CA LEU A 95 0.68 -4.97 5.28
C LEU A 95 0.12 -6.40 5.44
N ARG A 96 -1.20 -6.52 5.43
CA ARG A 96 -1.89 -7.81 5.30
C ARG A 96 -2.47 -7.90 3.91
N ALA A 97 -2.06 -8.93 3.15
CA ALA A 97 -2.70 -9.26 1.90
C ALA A 97 -4.17 -9.57 2.18
N THR A 98 -5.06 -9.03 1.36
CA THR A 98 -6.47 -9.38 1.44
C THR A 98 -6.88 -10.16 0.21
N GLU A 99 -7.62 -11.23 0.44
CA GLU A 99 -8.30 -11.98 -0.63
C GLU A 99 -9.57 -11.26 -1.11
N LEU A 100 -9.91 -10.12 -0.48
CA LEU A 100 -11.05 -9.31 -0.86
C LEU A 100 -10.84 -8.73 -2.25
N THR A 101 -11.71 -9.14 -3.16
CA THR A 101 -11.77 -8.60 -4.52
C THR A 101 -12.05 -7.09 -4.48
N ALA A 102 -11.60 -6.35 -5.51
CA ALA A 102 -11.83 -4.90 -5.61
C ALA A 102 -13.33 -4.51 -5.47
N THR A 103 -14.24 -5.41 -5.86
CA THR A 103 -15.70 -5.27 -5.71
C THR A 103 -16.15 -5.39 -4.26
N GLN A 104 -15.65 -6.38 -3.51
CA GLN A 104 -15.93 -6.52 -2.07
C GLN A 104 -15.35 -5.34 -1.27
N MET A 105 -14.22 -4.80 -1.75
CA MET A 105 -13.55 -3.65 -1.17
C MET A 105 -14.29 -2.33 -1.37
N ALA A 106 -15.09 -2.19 -2.44
CA ALA A 106 -15.92 -1.00 -2.65
C ALA A 106 -17.05 -0.88 -1.63
N GLN A 107 -17.56 -2.02 -1.14
CA GLN A 107 -18.63 -2.08 -0.13
C GLN A 107 -18.15 -1.73 1.28
N LEU A 108 -16.86 -1.91 1.58
CA LEU A 108 -16.28 -1.54 2.88
C LEU A 108 -16.00 -0.03 3.02
N ARG A 109 -16.18 0.75 1.95
CA ARG A 109 -15.98 2.21 1.95
C ARG A 109 -17.22 2.99 2.41
N SER A 110 -18.29 2.30 2.82
CA SER A 110 -19.63 2.86 3.05
C SER A 110 -20.05 3.00 4.53
N TYR A 111 -19.10 3.02 5.47
CA TYR A 111 -19.38 3.24 6.89
C TYR A 111 -18.66 4.46 7.44
#